data_AF-A0A928IAV3-F1
#
_entry.id   AF-A0A928IAV3-F1
#
_cell.length_a   1.000
_cell.length_b   1.000
_cell.length_c   1.000
_cell.angle_alpha   90.00
_cell.angle_beta   90.00
_cell.angle_gamma   90.00
#
_symmetry.space_group_name_H-M   'P 1'
#
loop_
_entity.id
_entity.type
_entity.pdbx_description
1 polymer ?
#
loop_
_entity_poly.entity_id
_entity_poly.type
_entity_poly.pdbx_seq_one_letter_code
_entity_poly.pdbx_strand_id
1 'polypeptide(L)'
;MIRQRIGATEEQDALLCGIGFALCVIVAYLLGSVNWALVVSRAFFHDDVRRHGSGNAGATNVLRTYGKKAATLTFLGDGLKGVVSVLFAGLVFGYPAHVYETASGKLYDIHYIHLLTAVYLAALFCVLGHIFPCFSKFKGGKGVATTAFCVLALNPAIFLIVVLMWMILVLGTHYVSLGSVVAAAFFPILLHTFDSSGPRYGVGTVFALLMAALVIWSHRANIKRLLNHTESKTYFFHKKKDDA
;
A
#
# COMPACT_ATOMS: atom_id res chain seq x y z
N MET A 1 24.47 -22.45 -35.46
CA MET A 1 24.06 -23.20 -34.25
C MET A 1 24.17 -22.37 -32.96
N ILE A 2 25.33 -21.77 -32.64
CA ILE A 2 25.51 -21.00 -31.38
C ILE A 2 24.62 -19.76 -31.31
N ARG A 3 24.53 -18.93 -32.36
CA ARG A 3 23.66 -17.74 -32.38
C ARG A 3 22.15 -18.06 -32.25
N GLN A 4 21.69 -19.16 -32.83
CA GLN A 4 20.29 -19.61 -32.68
C GLN A 4 20.00 -20.11 -31.25
N ARG A 5 20.99 -20.73 -30.60
CA ARG A 5 20.85 -21.19 -29.21
C ARG A 5 20.85 -20.02 -28.21
N ILE A 6 21.64 -18.98 -28.48
CA ILE A 6 21.65 -17.73 -27.68
C ILE A 6 20.34 -16.94 -27.86
N GLY A 7 19.83 -16.82 -29.09
CA GLY A 7 18.54 -16.16 -29.32
C GLY A 7 17.35 -16.87 -28.67
N ALA A 8 17.36 -18.21 -28.65
CA ALA A 8 16.33 -18.99 -27.98
C ALA A 8 16.36 -18.86 -26.44
N THR A 9 17.54 -18.69 -25.83
CA THR A 9 17.66 -18.46 -24.39
C THR A 9 17.20 -17.05 -23.99
N GLU A 10 17.53 -16.03 -24.79
CA GLU A 10 17.05 -14.65 -24.54
C GLU A 10 15.53 -14.53 -24.64
N GLU A 11 14.91 -15.20 -25.62
CA GLU A 11 13.45 -15.23 -25.79
C GLU A 11 12.75 -15.97 -24.63
N GLN A 12 13.33 -17.08 -24.16
CA GLN A 12 12.85 -17.81 -22.99
C GLN A 12 12.94 -16.99 -21.71
N ASP A 13 14.05 -16.28 -21.48
CA ASP A 13 14.25 -15.43 -20.31
C ASP A 13 13.29 -14.24 -20.30
N ALA A 14 13.05 -13.62 -21.46
CA ALA A 14 12.08 -12.54 -21.62
C ALA A 14 10.63 -13.03 -21.33
N LEU A 15 10.27 -14.21 -21.83
CA LEU A 15 8.97 -14.82 -21.57
C LEU A 15 8.76 -15.12 -20.09
N LEU A 16 9.75 -15.71 -19.42
CA LEU A 16 9.70 -16.00 -17.98
C LEU A 16 9.58 -14.72 -17.15
N CYS A 17 10.32 -13.66 -17.50
CA CYS A 17 10.18 -12.35 -16.86
C CYS A 17 8.76 -11.79 -17.05
N GLY A 18 8.21 -11.86 -18.25
CA GLY A 18 6.84 -11.42 -18.56
C GLY A 18 5.79 -12.16 -17.72
N ILE A 19 5.91 -13.48 -17.60
CA ILE A 19 5.05 -14.31 -16.73
C ILE A 19 5.21 -13.90 -15.27
N GLY A 20 6.44 -13.68 -14.81
CA GLY A 20 6.74 -13.24 -13.44
C GLY A 20 6.04 -11.92 -13.09
N PHE A 21 6.09 -10.92 -13.98
CA PHE A 21 5.40 -9.65 -13.77
C PHE A 21 3.88 -9.82 -13.73
N ALA A 22 3.32 -10.61 -14.65
CA ALA A 22 1.89 -10.90 -14.69
C ALA A 22 1.41 -11.56 -13.39
N LEU A 23 2.16 -12.54 -12.87
CA LEU A 23 1.89 -13.20 -11.60
C LEU A 23 1.91 -12.20 -10.43
N CYS A 24 2.92 -11.33 -10.36
CA CYS A 24 3.02 -10.30 -9.32
C CYS A 24 1.80 -9.37 -9.32
N VAL A 25 1.39 -8.90 -10.50
CA VAL A 25 0.24 -8.01 -10.68
C VAL A 25 -1.07 -8.69 -10.29
N ILE A 26 -1.34 -9.88 -10.83
CA ILE A 26 -2.60 -10.60 -10.62
C ILE A 26 -2.74 -11.00 -9.15
N VAL A 27 -1.71 -11.64 -8.57
CA VAL A 27 -1.76 -12.13 -7.19
C VAL A 27 -1.90 -10.95 -6.23
N ALA A 28 -1.12 -9.87 -6.40
CA ALA A 28 -1.22 -8.70 -5.55
C ALA A 28 -2.59 -8.04 -5.62
N TYR A 29 -3.19 -7.92 -6.81
CA TYR A 29 -4.54 -7.37 -6.96
C TYR A 29 -5.60 -8.22 -6.27
N LEU A 30 -5.54 -9.55 -6.42
CA LEU A 30 -6.47 -10.48 -5.78
C LEU A 30 -6.32 -10.46 -4.25
N LEU A 31 -5.10 -10.46 -3.73
CA LEU A 31 -4.82 -10.30 -2.30
C LEU A 31 -5.35 -8.95 -1.79
N GLY A 32 -5.06 -7.87 -2.51
CA GLY A 32 -5.59 -6.53 -2.22
C GLY A 32 -7.11 -6.50 -2.17
N SER A 33 -7.77 -7.26 -3.05
CA SER A 33 -9.24 -7.35 -3.16
C SER A 33 -9.90 -8.04 -1.97
N VAL A 34 -9.15 -8.73 -1.11
CA VAL A 34 -9.64 -9.21 0.19
C VAL A 34 -9.72 -8.03 1.15
N ASN A 35 -10.93 -7.47 1.31
CA ASN A 35 -11.18 -6.34 2.20
C ASN A 35 -11.44 -6.84 3.64
N TRP A 36 -10.51 -6.59 4.55
CA TRP A 36 -10.60 -7.10 5.91
C TRP A 36 -11.70 -6.45 6.73
N ALA A 37 -12.15 -5.24 6.40
CA ALA A 37 -13.29 -4.63 7.07
C ALA A 37 -14.58 -5.43 6.81
N LEU A 38 -14.73 -5.98 5.60
CA LEU A 38 -15.85 -6.84 5.24
C LEU A 38 -15.71 -8.25 5.80
N VAL A 39 -14.49 -8.80 5.82
CA VAL A 39 -14.21 -10.09 6.47
C VAL A 39 -14.59 -10.02 7.94
N VAL A 40 -14.09 -9.01 8.65
CA VAL A 40 -14.33 -8.85 10.10
C VAL A 40 -15.79 -8.58 10.40
N SER A 41 -16.43 -7.64 9.68
CA SER A 41 -17.84 -7.32 9.94
C SER A 41 -18.79 -8.49 9.68
N ARG A 42 -18.56 -9.26 8.61
CA ARG A 42 -19.42 -10.41 8.28
C ARG A 42 -19.16 -11.61 9.17
N ALA A 43 -17.91 -11.91 9.48
CA ALA A 43 -17.55 -13.11 10.25
C ALA A 43 -17.86 -12.97 11.74
N PHE A 44 -17.64 -11.79 12.32
CA PHE A 44 -17.79 -11.59 13.78
C PHE A 44 -19.06 -10.83 14.18
N PHE A 45 -19.67 -10.06 13.27
CA PHE A 45 -20.83 -9.22 13.58
C PHE A 45 -22.04 -9.50 12.68
N HIS A 46 -21.93 -10.44 11.73
CA HIS A 46 -22.99 -10.80 10.79
C HIS A 46 -23.60 -9.61 10.03
N ASP A 47 -22.79 -8.58 9.75
CA ASP A 47 -23.23 -7.30 9.22
C ASP A 47 -22.24 -6.76 8.16
N ASP A 48 -22.64 -5.73 7.41
CA ASP A 48 -21.79 -5.05 6.42
C ASP A 48 -21.45 -3.64 6.89
N VAL A 49 -20.19 -3.42 7.26
CA VAL A 49 -19.70 -2.13 7.79
C VAL A 49 -20.00 -0.94 6.88
N ARG A 50 -20.20 -1.15 5.58
CA ARG A 50 -20.51 -0.08 4.62
C ARG A 50 -21.92 0.50 4.80
N ARG A 51 -22.78 -0.14 5.58
CA ARG A 51 -24.11 0.37 5.96
C ARG A 51 -24.06 1.36 7.12
N HIS A 52 -22.88 1.55 7.73
CA HIS A 52 -22.72 2.34 8.95
C HIS A 52 -21.70 3.46 8.79
N GLY A 53 -21.84 4.47 9.66
CA GLY A 53 -20.88 5.56 9.80
C GLY A 53 -20.59 6.28 8.48
N SER A 54 -19.33 6.24 8.04
CA SER A 54 -18.88 6.87 6.79
C SER A 54 -19.21 6.08 5.53
N GLY A 55 -19.74 4.86 5.66
CA GLY A 55 -19.99 3.92 4.57
C GLY A 55 -18.73 3.31 3.93
N ASN A 56 -17.55 3.63 4.45
CA ASN A 56 -16.27 3.15 3.91
C ASN A 56 -15.87 1.79 4.50
N ALA A 57 -15.33 0.90 3.67
CA ALA A 57 -14.83 -0.41 4.10
C ALA A 57 -13.38 -0.34 4.57
N GLY A 58 -13.13 0.35 5.68
CA GLY A 58 -11.79 0.48 6.27
C GLY A 58 -11.79 0.60 7.79
N ALA A 59 -10.61 0.44 8.40
CA ALA A 59 -10.42 0.33 9.85
C ALA A 59 -11.02 1.49 10.66
N THR A 60 -10.97 2.74 10.18
CA THR A 60 -11.56 3.89 10.89
C THR A 60 -13.09 3.78 10.99
N ASN A 61 -13.75 3.24 9.97
CA ASN A 61 -15.20 3.03 10.04
C ASN A 61 -15.52 1.88 11.00
N VAL A 62 -14.78 0.77 10.90
CA VAL A 62 -14.87 -0.35 11.83
C VAL A 62 -14.65 0.10 13.28
N LEU A 63 -13.70 1.01 13.55
CA LEU A 63 -13.45 1.56 14.88
C LEU A 63 -14.68 2.25 15.46
N ARG A 64 -15.40 3.02 14.63
CA ARG A 64 -16.60 3.76 15.04
C ARG A 64 -17.82 2.86 15.19
N THR A 65 -17.90 1.77 14.42
CA THR A 65 -19.07 0.88 14.41
C THR A 65 -18.94 -0.28 15.39
N TYR A 66 -17.80 -0.97 15.42
CA TYR A 66 -17.61 -2.23 16.15
C TYR A 66 -16.49 -2.17 17.21
N GLY A 67 -15.82 -1.02 17.35
CA GLY A 67 -14.83 -0.77 18.39
C GLY A 67 -13.39 -1.21 18.07
N LYS A 68 -12.50 -1.00 19.04
CA LYS A 68 -11.04 -1.03 18.86
C LYS A 68 -10.51 -2.39 18.42
N LYS A 69 -10.99 -3.50 19.00
CA LYS A 69 -10.50 -4.85 18.68
C LYS A 69 -10.75 -5.21 17.20
N ALA A 70 -11.97 -5.00 16.72
CA ALA A 70 -12.34 -5.23 15.32
C ALA A 70 -11.54 -4.31 14.36
N ALA A 71 -11.33 -3.06 14.75
CA ALA A 71 -10.57 -2.10 13.96
C ALA A 71 -9.09 -2.47 13.85
N THR A 72 -8.48 -2.94 14.94
CA THR A 72 -7.08 -3.42 14.93
C THR A 72 -6.94 -4.64 14.02
N LEU A 73 -7.84 -5.61 14.11
CA LEU A 73 -7.82 -6.78 13.23
C LEU A 73 -7.97 -6.37 11.75
N THR A 74 -8.89 -5.45 11.47
CA THR A 74 -9.08 -4.89 10.13
C THR A 74 -7.82 -4.20 9.62
N PHE A 75 -7.22 -3.33 10.44
CA PHE A 75 -6.02 -2.57 10.10
C PHE A 75 -4.84 -3.50 9.80
N LEU A 76 -4.60 -4.49 10.67
CA LEU A 76 -3.53 -5.47 10.49
C LEU A 76 -3.78 -6.34 9.25
N GLY A 77 -4.99 -6.82 9.03
CA GLY A 77 -5.31 -7.62 7.85
C GLY A 77 -5.15 -6.84 6.54
N ASP A 78 -5.66 -5.61 6.49
CA ASP A 78 -5.49 -4.73 5.33
C ASP A 78 -4.03 -4.29 5.12
N GLY A 79 -3.23 -4.23 6.18
CA GLY A 79 -1.80 -3.95 6.10
C GLY A 79 -0.98 -5.17 5.64
N LEU A 80 -1.17 -6.32 6.29
CA LEU A 80 -0.41 -7.55 6.06
C LEU A 80 -0.51 -8.04 4.61
N LYS A 81 -1.67 -7.91 3.96
CA LYS A 81 -1.79 -8.23 2.54
C LYS A 81 -0.84 -7.40 1.65
N GLY A 82 -0.53 -6.17 2.04
CA GLY A 82 0.46 -5.32 1.38
C GLY A 82 1.87 -5.88 1.53
N VAL A 83 2.26 -6.23 2.76
CA VAL A 83 3.56 -6.89 3.04
C VAL A 83 3.70 -8.18 2.23
N VAL A 84 2.69 -9.05 2.30
CA VAL A 84 2.68 -10.33 1.59
C VAL A 84 2.82 -10.14 0.08
N SER A 85 2.15 -9.13 -0.49
CA SER A 85 2.23 -8.85 -1.93
C SER A 85 3.64 -8.43 -2.36
N VAL A 86 4.29 -7.56 -1.58
CA VAL A 86 5.66 -7.10 -1.85
C VAL A 86 6.67 -8.24 -1.70
N LEU A 87 6.55 -9.03 -0.63
CA LEU A 87 7.44 -10.17 -0.39
C LEU A 87 7.26 -11.26 -1.46
N PHE A 88 6.02 -11.53 -1.88
CA PHE A 88 5.73 -12.46 -2.97
C PHE A 88 6.43 -12.06 -4.27
N ALA A 89 6.36 -10.77 -4.66
CA ALA A 89 7.09 -10.29 -5.83
C ALA A 89 8.61 -10.43 -5.68
N GLY A 90 9.14 -10.21 -4.46
CA GLY A 90 10.54 -10.45 -4.15
C GLY A 90 10.97 -11.91 -4.28
N LEU A 91 10.07 -12.85 -3.95
CA LEU A 91 10.30 -14.29 -4.14
C LEU A 91 10.29 -14.68 -5.63
N VAL A 92 9.35 -14.13 -6.41
CA VAL A 92 9.22 -14.44 -7.85
C VAL A 92 10.44 -14.00 -8.66
N PHE A 93 11.02 -12.83 -8.33
CA PHE A 93 12.17 -12.26 -9.05
C PHE A 93 13.53 -12.51 -8.37
N GLY A 94 13.58 -13.39 -7.35
CA GLY A 94 14.83 -13.86 -6.76
C GLY A 94 15.59 -12.80 -5.96
N TYR A 95 15.15 -12.53 -4.73
CA TYR A 95 15.98 -11.83 -3.75
C TYR A 95 17.12 -12.75 -3.24
N PRO A 96 18.39 -12.28 -3.18
CA PRO A 96 18.88 -10.94 -3.51
C PRO A 96 19.39 -10.80 -4.95
N ALA A 97 19.00 -9.72 -5.63
CA ALA A 97 19.62 -9.30 -6.87
C ALA A 97 21.08 -8.85 -6.62
N HIS A 98 22.00 -9.33 -7.45
CA HIS A 98 23.43 -9.04 -7.30
C HIS A 98 23.74 -7.58 -7.62
N VAL A 99 24.40 -6.90 -6.69
CA VAL A 99 24.98 -5.56 -6.89
C VAL A 99 26.47 -5.75 -7.12
N TYR A 100 26.97 -5.25 -8.24
CA TYR A 100 28.39 -5.31 -8.57
C TYR A 100 29.04 -3.98 -8.16
N GLU A 101 30.14 -4.04 -7.44
CA GLU A 101 30.94 -2.87 -7.10
C GLU A 101 32.03 -2.67 -8.17
N THR A 102 32.07 -1.50 -8.80
CA THR A 102 33.06 -1.13 -9.81
C THR A 102 33.84 0.10 -9.37
N ALA A 103 34.97 0.38 -10.04
CA ALA A 103 35.75 1.60 -9.81
C ALA A 103 34.97 2.90 -10.09
N SER A 104 33.83 2.84 -10.80
CA SER A 104 32.95 3.98 -11.11
C SER A 104 31.69 4.03 -10.23
N GLY A 105 31.53 3.11 -9.26
CA GLY A 105 30.38 3.05 -8.34
C GLY A 105 29.68 1.69 -8.33
N LYS A 106 28.44 1.65 -7.84
CA LYS A 106 27.63 0.42 -7.84
C LYS A 106 26.89 0.27 -9.16
N LEU A 107 27.09 -0.86 -9.84
CA LEU A 107 26.39 -1.22 -11.07
C LEU A 107 25.34 -2.29 -10.76
N TYR A 108 24.13 -2.05 -11.24
CA TYR A 108 22.96 -2.89 -10.96
C TYR A 108 22.61 -3.67 -12.22
N ASP A 109 22.48 -4.99 -12.07
CA ASP A 109 22.10 -5.84 -13.18
C ASP A 109 20.61 -5.69 -13.54
N ILE A 110 20.23 -6.08 -14.75
CA ILE A 110 18.86 -6.04 -15.27
C ILE A 110 17.87 -6.77 -14.35
N HIS A 111 18.33 -7.86 -13.71
CA HIS A 111 17.57 -8.60 -12.70
C HIS A 111 17.16 -7.71 -11.51
N TYR A 112 18.02 -6.77 -11.09
CA TYR A 112 17.71 -5.83 -10.02
C TYR A 112 16.58 -4.86 -10.43
N ILE A 113 16.60 -4.35 -11.67
CA ILE A 113 15.55 -3.47 -12.18
C ILE A 113 14.22 -4.21 -12.30
N HIS A 114 14.25 -5.48 -12.73
CA HIS A 114 13.06 -6.33 -12.79
C HIS A 114 12.47 -6.57 -11.40
N LEU A 115 13.31 -6.92 -10.43
CA LEU A 115 12.92 -7.08 -9.02
C LEU A 115 12.27 -5.80 -8.47
N LEU A 116 12.91 -4.63 -8.65
CA LEU A 116 12.36 -3.35 -8.21
C LEU A 116 10.99 -3.09 -8.84
N THR A 117 10.91 -3.23 -10.16
CA THR A 117 9.67 -3.03 -10.90
C THR A 117 8.56 -3.97 -10.40
N ALA A 118 8.89 -5.22 -10.12
CA ALA A 118 7.94 -6.22 -9.63
C ALA A 118 7.41 -5.88 -8.24
N VAL A 119 8.27 -5.49 -7.29
CA VAL A 119 7.82 -5.16 -5.92
C VAL A 119 6.97 -3.88 -5.88
N TYR A 120 7.28 -2.89 -6.72
CA TYR A 120 6.46 -1.68 -6.83
C TYR A 120 5.14 -1.94 -7.56
N LEU A 121 5.12 -2.78 -8.60
CA LEU A 121 3.88 -3.22 -9.25
C LEU A 121 2.99 -3.97 -8.25
N ALA A 122 3.55 -4.90 -7.48
CA ALA A 122 2.79 -5.61 -6.45
C ALA A 122 2.22 -4.66 -5.39
N ALA A 123 3.00 -3.68 -4.92
CA ALA A 123 2.50 -2.65 -4.01
C ALA A 123 1.32 -1.86 -4.61
N LEU A 124 1.48 -1.36 -5.85
CA LEU A 124 0.45 -0.59 -6.54
C LEU A 124 -0.84 -1.39 -6.74
N PHE A 125 -0.73 -2.63 -7.25
CA PHE A 125 -1.90 -3.46 -7.54
C PHE A 125 -2.58 -4.00 -6.28
N CYS A 126 -1.84 -4.22 -5.19
CA CYS A 126 -2.45 -4.52 -3.89
C CYS A 126 -3.29 -3.35 -3.37
N VAL A 127 -2.78 -2.12 -3.48
CA VAL A 127 -3.53 -0.90 -3.11
C VAL A 127 -4.73 -0.70 -4.05
N LEU A 128 -4.56 -0.91 -5.35
CA LEU A 128 -5.63 -0.88 -6.34
C LEU A 128 -6.73 -1.89 -5.99
N GLY A 129 -6.37 -3.13 -5.65
CA GLY A 129 -7.30 -4.17 -5.21
C GLY A 129 -8.02 -3.80 -3.91
N HIS A 130 -7.34 -3.15 -2.96
CA HIS A 130 -8.01 -2.69 -1.72
C HIS A 130 -9.05 -1.60 -1.97
N ILE A 131 -8.80 -0.69 -2.92
CA ILE A 131 -9.69 0.42 -3.25
C ILE A 131 -10.83 -0.06 -4.17
N PHE A 132 -10.51 -0.92 -5.14
CA PHE A 132 -11.43 -1.51 -6.12
C PHE A 132 -11.47 -3.04 -6.03
N PRO A 133 -11.96 -3.61 -4.92
CA PRO A 133 -11.94 -5.06 -4.70
C PRO A 133 -12.94 -5.78 -5.58
N CYS A 134 -12.46 -6.68 -6.45
CA CYS A 134 -13.31 -7.46 -7.35
C CYS A 134 -14.32 -8.32 -6.58
N PHE A 135 -13.93 -8.90 -5.44
CA PHE A 135 -14.79 -9.72 -4.58
C PHE A 135 -15.90 -8.94 -3.86
N SER A 136 -15.87 -7.60 -3.90
CA SER A 136 -16.79 -6.75 -3.14
C SER A 136 -17.45 -5.67 -4.01
N LYS A 137 -17.70 -6.00 -5.29
CA LYS A 137 -18.36 -5.13 -6.28
C LYS A 137 -17.61 -3.82 -6.51
N PHE A 138 -16.27 -3.86 -6.44
CA PHE A 138 -15.37 -2.72 -6.64
C PHE A 138 -15.63 -1.54 -5.68
N LYS A 139 -16.18 -1.83 -4.49
CA LYS A 139 -16.46 -0.86 -3.42
C LYS A 139 -15.63 -1.20 -2.18
N GLY A 140 -14.40 -0.69 -2.14
CA GLY A 140 -13.40 -0.97 -1.12
C GLY A 140 -13.15 0.16 -0.13
N GLY A 141 -11.94 0.20 0.39
CA GLY A 141 -11.46 1.25 1.31
C GLY A 141 -10.67 2.34 0.60
N LYS A 142 -9.82 3.05 1.35
CA LYS A 142 -9.01 4.19 0.84
C LYS A 142 -7.51 3.90 0.69
N GLY A 143 -7.09 2.68 1.01
CA GLY A 143 -5.72 2.22 0.76
C GLY A 143 -4.68 2.65 1.79
N VAL A 144 -4.99 3.51 2.77
CA VAL A 144 -3.96 4.06 3.71
C VAL A 144 -3.16 2.97 4.43
N ALA A 145 -3.84 2.01 5.08
CA ALA A 145 -3.17 0.94 5.81
C ALA A 145 -2.37 0.00 4.88
N THR A 146 -2.98 -0.39 3.76
CA THR A 146 -2.34 -1.22 2.73
C THR A 146 -1.09 -0.54 2.17
N THR A 147 -1.19 0.73 1.77
CA THR A 147 -0.06 1.54 1.31
C THR A 147 1.02 1.64 2.38
N ALA A 148 0.69 1.97 3.62
CA ALA A 148 1.66 2.10 4.70
C ALA A 148 2.46 0.79 4.90
N PHE A 149 1.80 -0.35 4.88
CA PHE A 149 2.47 -1.65 5.06
C PHE A 149 3.22 -2.11 3.80
N CYS A 150 2.78 -1.74 2.59
CA CYS A 150 3.62 -1.88 1.39
C CYS A 150 4.91 -1.06 1.55
N VAL A 151 4.81 0.19 2.04
CA VAL A 151 5.99 1.03 2.30
C VAL A 151 6.88 0.43 3.39
N LEU A 152 6.31 -0.17 4.45
CA LEU A 152 7.08 -0.91 5.45
C LEU A 152 7.92 -2.02 4.83
N ALA A 153 7.34 -2.80 3.92
CA ALA A 153 8.06 -3.88 3.24
C ALA A 153 9.13 -3.37 2.25
N LEU A 154 8.90 -2.22 1.61
CA LEU A 154 9.83 -1.63 0.64
C LEU A 154 10.98 -0.85 1.31
N ASN A 155 10.66 -0.05 2.32
CA ASN A 155 11.60 0.80 3.03
C ASN A 155 11.06 1.15 4.45
N PRO A 156 11.50 0.43 5.49
CA PRO A 156 11.09 0.67 6.88
C PRO A 156 11.37 2.09 7.39
N ALA A 157 12.44 2.74 6.94
CA ALA A 157 12.78 4.11 7.37
C ALA A 157 11.75 5.12 6.85
N ILE A 158 11.37 5.03 5.56
CA ILE A 158 10.33 5.89 5.00
C ILE A 158 8.99 5.61 5.68
N PHE A 159 8.67 4.35 5.97
CA PHE A 159 7.46 3.99 6.72
C PHE A 159 7.40 4.71 8.07
N LEU A 160 8.49 4.66 8.85
CA LEU A 160 8.54 5.31 10.17
C LEU A 160 8.33 6.83 10.06
N ILE A 161 8.97 7.48 9.08
CA ILE A 161 8.81 8.93 8.85
C ILE A 161 7.37 9.27 8.49
N VAL A 162 6.77 8.55 7.54
CA VAL A 162 5.40 8.80 7.08
C VAL A 162 4.39 8.53 8.19
N VAL A 163 4.55 7.46 8.96
CA VAL A 163 3.68 7.14 10.10
C VAL A 163 3.84 8.17 11.21
N LEU A 164 5.05 8.62 11.52
CA LEU A 164 5.27 9.66 12.52
C LEU A 164 4.60 10.97 12.11
N MET A 165 4.78 11.39 10.86
CA MET A 165 4.13 12.58 10.32
C MET A 165 2.60 12.46 10.35
N TRP A 166 2.06 11.29 9.96
CA TRP A 166 0.64 10.99 10.08
C TRP A 166 0.17 11.08 11.53
N MET A 167 0.89 10.47 12.47
CA MET A 167 0.56 10.49 13.91
C MET A 167 0.52 11.91 14.45
N ILE A 168 1.54 12.74 14.17
CA ILE A 168 1.60 14.14 14.60
C ILE A 168 0.37 14.91 14.11
N LEU A 169 0.03 14.80 12.82
CA LEU A 169 -1.11 15.50 12.25
C LEU A 169 -2.44 15.01 12.83
N VAL A 170 -2.61 13.70 12.99
CA VAL A 170 -3.87 13.15 13.51
C VAL A 170 -4.03 13.45 15.00
N LEU A 171 -2.96 13.43 15.79
CA LEU A 171 -3.03 13.81 17.20
C LEU A 171 -3.27 15.31 17.39
N GLY A 172 -2.69 16.17 16.54
CA GLY A 172 -2.88 17.62 16.62
C GLY A 172 -4.23 18.11 16.08
N THR A 173 -4.80 17.45 15.06
CA THR A 173 -6.02 17.92 14.37
C THR A 173 -7.25 17.06 14.61
N HIS A 174 -7.07 15.83 15.08
CA HIS A 174 -8.10 14.78 15.16
C HIS A 174 -8.69 14.36 13.80
N TYR A 175 -8.11 14.79 12.68
CA TYR A 175 -8.55 14.41 11.33
C TYR A 175 -7.64 13.32 10.74
N VAL A 176 -8.12 12.07 10.82
CA VAL A 176 -7.45 10.91 10.19
C VAL A 176 -7.27 11.12 8.67
N SER A 177 -8.24 11.72 8.00
CA SER A 177 -8.19 11.98 6.56
C SER A 177 -7.13 13.02 6.19
N LEU A 178 -6.99 14.09 6.97
CA LEU A 178 -5.96 15.11 6.75
C LEU A 178 -4.57 14.48 6.87
N GLY A 179 -4.31 13.77 7.97
CA GLY A 179 -3.04 13.06 8.16
C GLY A 179 -2.74 12.08 7.02
N SER A 180 -3.75 11.36 6.54
CA SER A 180 -3.60 10.38 5.44
C SER A 180 -3.29 11.03 4.09
N VAL A 181 -3.92 12.16 3.76
CA VAL A 181 -3.67 12.90 2.51
C VAL A 181 -2.28 13.52 2.53
N VAL A 182 -1.87 14.12 3.65
CA VAL A 182 -0.52 14.69 3.79
C VAL A 182 0.54 13.60 3.73
N ALA A 183 0.35 12.48 4.44
CA ALA A 183 1.20 11.30 4.36
C ALA A 183 1.39 10.80 2.92
N ALA A 184 0.29 10.66 2.16
CA ALA A 184 0.33 10.24 0.78
C ALA A 184 1.07 11.25 -0.12
N ALA A 185 0.87 12.56 0.08
CA ALA A 185 1.51 13.61 -0.72
C ALA A 185 3.04 13.68 -0.49
N PHE A 186 3.49 13.47 0.74
CA PHE A 186 4.93 13.48 1.07
C PHE A 186 5.66 12.19 0.69
N PHE A 187 4.96 11.06 0.57
CA PHE A 187 5.57 9.78 0.22
C PHE A 187 6.47 9.81 -1.03
N PRO A 188 6.03 10.34 -2.21
CA PRO A 188 6.89 10.41 -3.38
C PRO A 188 8.11 11.33 -3.19
N ILE A 189 7.97 12.41 -2.41
CA ILE A 189 9.08 13.33 -2.09
C ILE A 189 10.12 12.59 -1.24
N LEU A 190 9.70 11.91 -0.18
CA LEU A 190 10.58 11.14 0.70
C LEU A 190 11.27 10.00 -0.05
N LEU A 191 10.55 9.28 -0.89
CA LEU A 191 11.16 8.20 -1.67
C LEU A 191 12.20 8.74 -2.65
N HIS A 192 11.91 9.85 -3.33
CA HIS A 192 12.85 10.49 -4.26
C HIS A 192 14.14 10.97 -3.55
N THR A 193 14.02 11.56 -2.35
CA THR A 193 15.19 12.04 -1.60
C THR A 193 16.01 10.91 -1.00
N PHE A 194 15.37 9.85 -0.51
CA PHE A 194 16.08 8.66 0.01
C PHE A 194 16.78 7.86 -1.09
N ASP A 195 16.21 7.82 -2.30
CA ASP A 195 16.79 7.11 -3.44
C ASP A 195 17.67 8.02 -4.32
N SER A 196 18.02 9.23 -3.86
CA SER A 196 18.66 10.32 -4.64
C SER A 196 20.01 10.00 -5.30
N SER A 197 20.63 8.87 -4.96
CA SER A 197 21.90 8.41 -5.55
C SER A 197 21.92 6.90 -5.82
N GLY A 198 20.75 6.28 -5.95
CA GLY A 198 20.61 4.83 -6.13
C GLY A 198 19.96 4.40 -7.45
N PRO A 199 19.93 3.09 -7.74
CA PRO A 199 19.26 2.48 -8.90
C PRO A 199 17.74 2.53 -8.82
N ARG A 200 17.22 2.79 -7.62
CA ARG A 200 15.81 3.01 -7.35
C ARG A 200 15.36 4.39 -7.85
N TYR A 201 16.32 5.28 -8.13
CA TYR A 201 16.08 6.64 -8.54
C TYR A 201 15.18 6.68 -9.78
N GLY A 202 14.11 7.48 -9.70
CA GLY A 202 13.12 7.62 -10.76
C GLY A 202 12.04 6.54 -10.76
N VAL A 203 12.40 5.25 -10.83
CA VAL A 203 11.42 4.15 -10.92
C VAL A 203 10.51 4.12 -9.70
N GLY A 204 11.10 4.10 -8.49
CA GLY A 204 10.33 4.10 -7.24
C GLY A 204 9.46 5.36 -7.12
N THR A 205 9.99 6.53 -7.52
CA THR A 205 9.28 7.81 -7.50
C THR A 205 8.02 7.78 -8.36
N VAL A 206 8.07 7.20 -9.57
CA VAL A 206 6.88 7.07 -10.44
C VAL A 206 5.80 6.24 -9.77
N PHE A 207 6.14 5.08 -9.20
CA PHE A 207 5.16 4.25 -8.50
C PHE A 207 4.63 4.92 -7.23
N ALA A 208 5.46 5.64 -6.50
CA ALA A 208 5.02 6.42 -5.35
C ALA A 208 4.05 7.54 -5.73
N LEU A 209 4.26 8.22 -6.86
CA LEU A 209 3.32 9.20 -7.40
C LEU A 209 1.98 8.56 -7.76
N LEU A 210 1.99 7.40 -8.41
CA LEU A 210 0.76 6.66 -8.75
C LEU A 210 0.00 6.23 -7.50
N MET A 211 0.69 5.67 -6.50
CA MET A 211 0.08 5.25 -5.24
C MET A 211 -0.46 6.46 -4.45
N ALA A 212 0.29 7.57 -4.41
CA ALA A 212 -0.15 8.81 -3.77
C ALA A 212 -1.41 9.36 -4.45
N ALA A 213 -1.41 9.45 -5.79
CA ALA A 213 -2.56 9.91 -6.56
C ALA A 213 -3.80 9.06 -6.29
N LEU A 214 -3.65 7.73 -6.27
CA LEU A 214 -4.74 6.80 -5.99
C LEU A 214 -5.31 6.96 -4.57
N VAL A 215 -4.44 7.06 -3.55
CA VAL A 215 -4.87 7.28 -2.16
C VAL A 215 -5.54 8.65 -2.00
N ILE A 216 -4.98 9.71 -2.58
CA ILE A 216 -5.54 11.07 -2.51
C ILE A 216 -6.90 11.13 -3.22
N TRP A 217 -7.01 10.55 -4.41
CA TRP A 217 -8.28 10.45 -5.15
C TRP A 217 -9.36 9.69 -4.36
N SER A 218 -8.99 8.62 -3.64
CA SER A 218 -9.92 7.90 -2.77
C SER A 218 -10.42 8.75 -1.58
N HIS A 219 -9.69 9.81 -1.23
CA HIS A 219 -10.06 10.78 -0.19
C HIS A 219 -10.82 12.01 -0.71
N ARG A 220 -11.16 12.10 -2.00
CA ARG A 220 -11.85 13.28 -2.58
C ARG A 220 -13.09 13.74 -1.79
N ALA A 221 -13.89 12.80 -1.27
CA ALA A 221 -15.05 13.12 -0.44
C ALA A 221 -14.67 13.68 0.95
N ASN A 222 -13.56 13.21 1.53
CA ASN A 222 -13.03 13.75 2.79
C ASN A 222 -12.42 15.12 2.58
N ILE A 223 -11.71 15.34 1.48
CA ILE A 223 -11.16 16.65 1.12
C ILE A 223 -12.30 17.66 1.00
N LYS A 224 -13.39 17.32 0.30
CA LYS A 224 -14.59 18.17 0.25
C LYS A 224 -15.16 18.48 1.64
N ARG A 225 -15.23 17.49 2.54
CA ARG A 225 -15.72 17.70 3.91
C ARG A 225 -14.76 18.52 4.77
N LEU A 226 -13.45 18.40 4.59
CA LEU A 226 -12.44 19.22 5.26
C LEU A 226 -12.61 20.70 4.87
N LEU A 227 -12.73 20.98 3.57
CA LEU A 227 -12.96 22.33 3.05
C LEU A 227 -14.29 22.92 3.53
N ASN A 228 -15.31 22.07 3.72
CA ASN A 228 -16.61 22.48 4.23
C ASN A 228 -16.71 22.43 5.77
N HIS A 229 -15.62 22.17 6.50
CA HIS A 229 -15.61 22.02 7.97
C HIS A 229 -16.60 20.97 8.54
N THR A 230 -16.93 19.94 7.77
CA THR A 230 -17.89 18.86 8.12
C THR A 230 -17.22 17.49 8.27
N GLU A 231 -15.89 17.42 8.22
CA GLU A 231 -15.17 16.16 8.36
C GLU A 231 -15.23 15.63 9.80
N SER A 232 -15.42 14.33 9.95
CA SER A 232 -15.49 13.68 11.27
C SER A 232 -14.14 13.65 11.99
N LYS A 233 -14.10 14.10 13.24
CA LYS A 233 -12.94 13.92 14.14
C LYS A 233 -12.87 12.51 14.72
N THR A 234 -11.68 12.01 15.00
CA THR A 234 -11.43 10.72 15.66
C THR A 234 -10.52 10.91 16.86
N TYR A 235 -11.00 10.51 18.04
CA TYR A 235 -10.27 10.61 19.28
C TYR A 235 -9.83 9.22 19.73
N PHE A 236 -8.52 8.95 19.73
CA PHE A 236 -7.98 7.63 20.10
C PHE A 236 -7.91 7.39 21.62
N PHE A 237 -7.95 8.45 22.43
CA PHE A 237 -7.70 8.40 23.88
C PHE A 237 -8.86 8.90 24.75
N HIS A 238 -10.11 8.87 24.28
CA HIS A 238 -11.21 9.20 25.18
C HIS A 238 -11.35 8.11 26.26
N LYS A 239 -11.19 8.52 27.52
CA LYS A 239 -11.54 7.73 28.71
C LYS A 239 -13.04 7.42 28.63
N LYS A 240 -13.40 6.16 28.87
CA LYS A 240 -14.78 5.82 29.25
C LYS A 240 -15.12 6.72 30.45
N LYS A 241 -16.22 7.49 30.38
CA LYS A 241 -16.86 7.88 31.63
C LYS A 241 -17.32 6.57 32.24
N ASP A 242 -16.77 6.24 33.40
CA ASP A 242 -17.37 5.23 34.24
C ASP A 242 -18.74 5.79 34.61
N ASP A 243 -19.79 5.25 34.00
CA ASP A 243 -21.15 5.50 34.44
C ASP A 243 -21.29 4.78 35.80
N ALA A 244 -21.22 5.59 36.86
CA ALA A 244 -21.62 5.38 38.26
C ALA A 244 -21.35 4.02 38.92
#